data_AF-A0A2V7WT95-F1
#
_entry.id   AF-A0A2V7WT95-F1
#
_cell.length_a   1.000
_cell.length_b   1.000
_cell.length_c   1.000
_cell.angle_alpha   90.00
_cell.angle_beta   90.00
_cell.angle_gamma   90.00
#
_symmetry.space_group_name_H-M   'P 1'
#
loop_
_entity.id
_entity.type
_entity.pdbx_description
1 polymer ?
#
loop_
_entity_poly.entity_id
_entity_poly.type
_entity_poly.pdbx_seq_one_letter_code
_entity_poly.pdbx_strand_id
1 'polypeptide(L)'
;MQRRKPARERVPAAHAQLLTDVRLGRIVRLLMEHAMVVVSGTKIAQEVSSTRSEVWRLIQQLRRLGVDVAGHPSSGYQLRSVPDLLLPEILHPLLRGTIFSSNIRHYFKIGSTNTVAMAAAAEGAPQGSIFLAEEQTA
;
A
#
# COMPACT_ATOMS: atom_id res chain seq x y z
N MET A 1 -5.31 -27.60 34.19
CA MET A 1 -4.83 -27.38 32.81
C MET A 1 -5.06 -25.93 32.41
N GLN A 2 -4.04 -25.06 32.54
CA GLN A 2 -4.15 -23.66 32.09
C GLN A 2 -3.79 -23.57 30.60
N ARG A 3 -4.74 -23.14 29.77
CA ARG A 3 -4.52 -22.88 28.35
C ARG A 3 -3.65 -21.63 28.20
N ARG A 4 -2.38 -21.81 27.81
CA ARG A 4 -1.50 -20.70 27.41
C ARG A 4 -2.07 -20.05 26.14
N LYS A 5 -2.36 -18.75 26.18
CA LYS A 5 -2.63 -17.92 25.00
C LYS A 5 -1.39 -17.95 24.08
N PRO A 6 -1.53 -18.09 22.75
CA PRO A 6 -0.39 -18.01 21.86
C PRO A 6 0.18 -16.58 21.90
N ALA A 7 1.50 -16.48 22.06
CA ALA A 7 2.21 -15.22 21.98
C ALA A 7 2.03 -14.66 20.56
N ARG A 8 1.62 -13.38 20.45
CA ARG A 8 1.58 -12.68 19.17
C ARG A 8 3.01 -12.59 18.63
N GLU A 9 3.30 -13.38 17.60
CA GLU A 9 4.55 -13.32 16.86
C GLU A 9 4.75 -11.89 16.35
N ARG A 10 5.88 -11.27 16.69
CA ARG A 10 6.18 -9.90 16.26
C ARG A 10 6.52 -9.93 14.77
N VAL A 11 5.63 -9.39 13.96
CA VAL A 11 5.89 -9.14 12.54
C VAL A 11 7.11 -8.21 12.42
N PRO A 12 8.15 -8.58 11.65
CA PRO A 12 9.30 -7.70 11.42
C PRO A 12 8.85 -6.33 10.88
N ALA A 13 9.48 -5.24 11.31
CA ALA A 13 9.06 -3.88 10.96
C ALA A 13 8.94 -3.65 9.43
N ALA A 14 9.85 -4.23 8.65
CA ALA A 14 9.79 -4.20 7.19
C ALA A 14 8.54 -4.89 6.62
N HIS A 15 8.16 -6.05 7.18
CA HIS A 15 6.95 -6.77 6.75
C HIS A 15 5.67 -6.02 7.14
N ALA A 16 5.64 -5.38 8.31
CA ALA A 16 4.52 -4.54 8.73
C ALA A 16 4.38 -3.29 7.84
N GLN A 17 5.50 -2.71 7.40
CA GLN A 17 5.51 -1.59 6.48
C GLN A 17 4.97 -2.01 5.10
N LEU A 18 5.45 -3.13 4.53
CA LEU A 18 4.92 -3.68 3.28
C LEU A 18 3.41 -3.95 3.34
N LEU A 19 2.91 -4.54 4.43
CA LEU A 19 1.46 -4.76 4.60
C LEU A 19 0.67 -3.45 4.66
N THR A 20 1.26 -2.40 5.24
CA THR A 20 0.65 -1.06 5.25
C THR A 20 0.60 -0.49 3.84
N ASP A 21 1.69 -0.58 3.09
CA ASP A 21 1.80 -0.04 1.73
C ASP A 21 0.83 -0.76 0.77
N VAL A 22 0.70 -2.09 0.88
CA VAL A 22 -0.31 -2.86 0.14
C VAL A 22 -1.74 -2.39 0.47
N ARG A 23 -2.04 -2.10 1.74
CA ARG A 23 -3.37 -1.58 2.12
C ARG A 23 -3.61 -0.19 1.56
N LEU A 24 -2.61 0.69 1.59
CA LEU A 24 -2.70 2.04 1.01
C LEU A 24 -2.99 1.98 -0.50
N GLY A 25 -2.26 1.14 -1.25
CA GLY A 25 -2.49 0.94 -2.69
C GLY A 25 -3.91 0.44 -3.00
N ARG A 26 -4.41 -0.53 -2.22
CA ARG A 26 -5.80 -1.01 -2.35
C ARG A 26 -6.84 0.07 -2.08
N ILE A 27 -6.63 0.93 -1.07
CA ILE A 27 -7.54 2.05 -0.80
C ILE A 27 -7.57 3.00 -1.98
N VAL A 28 -6.40 3.41 -2.50
CA VAL A 28 -6.33 4.32 -3.64
C VAL A 28 -7.04 3.72 -4.85
N ARG A 29 -6.75 2.46 -5.18
CA ARG A 29 -7.42 1.75 -6.26
C ARG A 29 -8.94 1.74 -6.10
N LEU A 30 -9.45 1.38 -4.93
CA LEU A 30 -10.90 1.35 -4.66
C LEU A 30 -11.53 2.73 -4.90
N LEU A 31 -10.87 3.80 -4.43
CA LEU A 31 -11.35 5.17 -4.63
C LEU A 31 -11.28 5.61 -6.10
N MET A 32 -10.26 5.17 -6.86
CA MET A 32 -10.16 5.42 -8.30
C MET A 32 -11.27 4.72 -9.09
N GLU A 33 -11.56 3.46 -8.77
CA GLU A 33 -12.68 2.70 -9.38
C GLU A 33 -14.05 3.37 -9.11
N HIS A 34 -14.13 4.20 -8.07
CA HIS A 34 -15.34 4.91 -7.63
C HIS A 34 -15.16 6.44 -7.63
N ALA A 35 -14.37 7.00 -8.56
CA ALA A 35 -13.95 8.40 -8.52
C ALA A 35 -15.11 9.43 -8.44
N MET A 36 -16.28 9.10 -8.99
CA MET A 36 -17.44 9.98 -9.04
C MET A 36 -18.35 9.90 -7.80
N VAL A 37 -18.08 9.00 -6.86
CA VAL A 37 -18.95 8.76 -5.70
C VAL A 37 -18.17 8.74 -4.38
N VAL A 38 -18.87 9.01 -3.29
CA VAL A 38 -18.31 8.91 -1.94
C VAL A 38 -18.37 7.46 -1.47
N VAL A 39 -17.22 6.88 -1.13
CA VAL A 39 -17.10 5.51 -0.61
C VAL A 39 -17.10 5.54 0.92
N SER A 40 -17.99 4.77 1.54
CA SER A 40 -18.09 4.72 3.00
C SER A 40 -16.86 4.08 3.64
N GLY A 41 -16.47 4.56 4.83
CA GLY A 41 -15.35 3.97 5.57
C GLY A 41 -15.56 2.50 5.95
N THR A 42 -16.81 2.04 6.04
CA THR A 42 -17.15 0.61 6.24
C THR A 42 -16.82 -0.21 5.00
N LYS A 43 -17.15 0.27 3.80
CA LYS A 43 -16.81 -0.41 2.54
C LYS A 43 -15.30 -0.50 2.36
N ILE A 44 -14.56 0.58 2.63
CA ILE A 44 -13.09 0.57 2.58
C ILE A 44 -12.52 -0.43 3.59
N ALA A 45 -13.03 -0.44 4.82
CA ALA A 45 -12.59 -1.35 5.86
C ALA A 45 -12.75 -2.83 5.47
N GLN A 46 -13.87 -3.17 4.81
CA GLN A 46 -14.09 -4.51 4.26
C GLN A 46 -13.07 -4.84 3.17
N GLU A 47 -12.83 -3.92 2.22
CA GLU A 47 -11.90 -4.12 1.11
C GLU A 47 -10.47 -4.43 1.57
N VAL A 48 -9.98 -3.69 2.56
CA VAL A 48 -8.61 -3.85 3.06
C VAL A 48 -8.51 -4.76 4.29
N SER A 49 -9.58 -5.49 4.63
CA SER A 49 -9.64 -6.41 5.78
C SER A 49 -9.15 -5.75 7.07
N SER A 50 -9.74 -4.60 7.40
CA SER A 50 -9.32 -3.75 8.51
C SER A 50 -10.51 -3.13 9.25
N THR A 51 -10.25 -2.25 10.22
CA THR A 51 -11.28 -1.55 11.00
C THR A 51 -11.51 -0.12 10.46
N ARG A 52 -12.67 0.49 10.75
CA ARG A 52 -12.94 1.89 10.37
C ARG A 52 -11.91 2.86 10.96
N SER A 53 -11.46 2.60 12.19
CA SER A 53 -10.44 3.40 12.89
C SER A 53 -9.11 3.34 12.15
N GLU A 54 -8.73 2.14 11.70
CA GLU A 54 -7.51 1.92 10.94
C GLU A 54 -7.61 2.51 9.53
N VAL A 55 -8.77 2.43 8.88
CA VAL A 55 -9.02 3.14 7.61
C VAL A 55 -8.77 4.64 7.78
N TRP A 56 -9.29 5.28 8.84
CA TRP A 56 -9.03 6.69 9.07
C TRP A 56 -7.52 6.98 9.19
N ARG A 57 -6.78 6.16 9.94
CA ARG A 57 -5.31 6.28 10.07
C ARG A 57 -4.61 6.18 8.71
N LEU A 58 -5.01 5.23 7.87
CA LEU A 58 -4.48 5.03 6.52
C LEU A 58 -4.84 6.18 5.58
N ILE A 59 -6.06 6.71 5.63
CA ILE A 59 -6.45 7.92 4.86
C ILE A 59 -5.59 9.13 5.26
N GLN A 60 -5.34 9.33 6.57
CA GLN A 60 -4.44 10.40 7.00
C GLN A 60 -3.02 10.19 6.48
N GLN A 61 -2.57 8.94 6.36
CA GLN A 61 -1.27 8.61 5.77
C GLN A 61 -1.23 8.93 4.27
N LEU A 62 -2.25 8.56 3.49
CA LEU A 62 -2.36 8.92 2.08
C LEU A 62 -2.33 10.44 1.88
N ARG A 63 -3.04 11.20 2.71
CA ARG A 63 -3.00 12.68 2.66
C ARG A 63 -1.62 13.25 2.93
N ARG A 64 -0.87 12.69 3.89
CA ARG A 64 0.53 13.08 4.16
C ARG A 64 1.47 12.74 2.99
N LEU A 65 1.12 11.74 2.20
CA LEU A 65 1.83 11.34 0.99
C LEU A 65 1.39 12.16 -0.25
N GLY A 66 0.55 13.18 -0.07
CA GLY A 66 0.12 14.08 -1.16
C GLY A 66 -1.12 13.63 -1.91
N VAL A 67 -1.78 12.54 -1.51
CA VAL A 67 -3.02 12.09 -2.16
C VAL A 67 -4.21 12.94 -1.70
N ASP A 68 -4.90 13.59 -2.64
CA ASP A 68 -6.07 14.42 -2.34
C ASP A 68 -7.33 13.56 -2.13
N VAL A 69 -7.54 13.14 -0.88
CA VAL A 69 -8.74 12.42 -0.45
C VAL A 69 -9.65 13.32 0.39
N ALA A 70 -10.83 13.62 -0.12
CA ALA A 70 -11.89 14.34 0.59
C ALA A 70 -12.62 13.47 1.61
N GLY A 71 -13.37 14.12 2.50
CA GLY A 71 -14.32 13.45 3.41
C GLY A 71 -13.76 13.08 4.79
N HIS A 72 -14.59 12.43 5.60
CA HIS A 72 -14.31 12.09 6.98
C HIS A 72 -15.03 10.79 7.39
N PRO A 73 -14.68 10.16 8.54
CA PRO A 73 -15.19 8.83 8.89
C PRO A 73 -16.72 8.64 8.86
N SER A 74 -17.50 9.69 9.13
CA SER A 74 -18.97 9.67 9.12
C SER A 74 -19.61 9.98 7.76
N SER A 75 -18.93 10.68 6.84
CA SER A 75 -19.45 10.96 5.49
C SER A 75 -18.90 10.03 4.42
N GLY A 76 -17.79 9.33 4.70
CA GLY A 76 -17.06 8.55 3.70
C GLY A 76 -15.93 9.36 3.07
N TYR A 77 -15.35 8.81 2.02
CA TYR A 77 -14.15 9.33 1.37
C TYR A 77 -14.29 9.31 -0.14
N GLN A 78 -13.69 10.30 -0.80
CA GLN A 78 -13.67 10.41 -2.25
C GLN A 78 -12.33 10.97 -2.70
N LEU A 79 -11.80 10.45 -3.80
CA LEU A 79 -10.61 10.97 -4.43
C LEU A 79 -10.95 12.23 -5.25
N ARG A 80 -10.23 13.34 -5.05
CA ARG A 80 -10.50 14.60 -5.77
C ARG A 80 -9.71 14.74 -7.07
N SER A 81 -8.55 14.11 -7.14
CA SER A 81 -7.68 14.12 -8.32
C SER A 81 -7.04 12.75 -8.48
N VAL A 82 -6.70 12.39 -9.71
CA VAL A 82 -5.90 11.18 -9.97
C VAL A 82 -4.56 11.36 -9.25
N PRO A 83 -4.17 10.43 -8.35
CA PRO A 83 -2.91 10.53 -7.66
C PRO A 83 -1.76 10.23 -8.61
N ASP A 84 -0.70 11.02 -8.51
CA ASP A 84 0.57 10.75 -9.17
C ASP A 84 1.36 9.75 -8.31
N LEU A 85 0.94 8.48 -8.35
CA LEU A 85 1.55 7.38 -7.61
C LEU A 85 1.83 6.21 -8.53
N LEU A 86 3.01 5.60 -8.36
CA LEU A 86 3.48 4.44 -9.11
C LEU A 86 2.99 3.12 -8.49
N LEU A 87 1.67 3.04 -8.23
CA LEU A 87 1.07 1.89 -7.56
C LEU A 87 1.21 0.61 -8.39
N PRO A 88 1.57 -0.54 -7.76
CA PRO A 88 1.65 -1.82 -8.46
C PRO A 88 0.38 -2.16 -9.23
N GLU A 89 -0.80 -1.81 -8.70
CA GLU A 89 -2.08 -2.08 -9.33
C GLU A 89 -2.27 -1.33 -10.66
N ILE A 90 -1.63 -0.16 -10.81
CA ILE A 90 -1.64 0.65 -12.04
C ILE A 90 -0.57 0.12 -13.01
N LEU A 91 0.60 -0.26 -12.49
CA LEU A 91 1.72 -0.73 -13.29
C LEU A 91 1.56 -2.15 -13.83
N HIS A 92 0.95 -3.05 -13.06
CA HIS A 92 0.80 -4.46 -13.44
C HIS A 92 0.13 -4.64 -14.81
N PRO A 93 -1.01 -3.99 -15.13
CA PRO A 93 -1.60 -4.05 -16.47
C PRO A 93 -0.68 -3.58 -17.59
N LEU A 94 0.13 -2.53 -17.34
CA LEU A 94 1.03 -1.93 -18.33
C LEU A 94 2.27 -2.79 -18.60
N LEU A 95 2.68 -3.61 -17.62
CA LEU A 95 3.87 -4.45 -17.69
C LEU A 95 3.56 -5.89 -18.13
N ARG A 96 2.29 -6.24 -18.39
CA ARG A 96 1.89 -7.60 -18.79
C ARG A 96 2.70 -8.08 -20.00
N GLY A 97 3.17 -9.33 -19.92
CA GLY A 97 3.95 -9.96 -20.99
C GLY A 97 5.45 -9.63 -20.97
N THR A 98 5.93 -8.81 -20.03
CA THR A 98 7.35 -8.52 -19.83
C THR A 98 7.93 -9.30 -18.65
N ILE A 99 9.25 -9.38 -18.55
CA ILE A 99 9.94 -9.96 -17.37
C ILE A 99 9.67 -9.19 -16.06
N PHE A 100 9.13 -7.97 -16.17
CA PHE A 100 8.91 -7.05 -15.06
C PHE A 100 7.54 -7.18 -14.40
N SER A 101 6.63 -8.00 -14.95
CA SER A 101 5.24 -8.05 -14.49
C SER A 101 5.04 -8.74 -13.13
N SER A 102 6.00 -9.53 -12.67
CA SER A 102 5.75 -10.55 -11.66
C SER A 102 6.22 -10.16 -10.26
N ASN A 103 7.23 -9.29 -10.15
CA ASN A 103 7.92 -9.02 -8.89
C ASN A 103 8.11 -7.51 -8.67
N ILE A 104 7.00 -6.79 -8.51
CA ILE A 104 7.04 -5.35 -8.22
C ILE A 104 6.94 -5.14 -6.70
N ARG A 105 7.95 -4.49 -6.13
CA ARG A 105 7.99 -4.06 -4.74
C ARG A 105 7.87 -2.55 -4.70
N HIS A 106 6.75 -2.07 -4.19
CA HIS A 106 6.48 -0.65 -4.05
C HIS A 106 6.58 -0.23 -2.59
N TYR A 107 7.13 0.96 -2.37
CA TYR A 107 7.29 1.57 -1.07
C TYR A 107 6.77 3.00 -1.14
N PHE A 108 5.92 3.40 -0.20
CA PHE A 108 5.54 4.81 -0.12
C PHE A 108 6.71 5.68 0.37
N LYS A 109 7.54 5.13 1.26
CA LYS A 109 8.73 5.82 1.78
C LYS A 109 9.78 4.80 2.17
N ILE A 110 11.01 4.99 1.72
CA ILE A 110 12.13 4.11 2.05
C ILE A 110 13.45 4.90 2.11
N GLY A 111 14.51 4.30 2.66
CA GLY A 111 15.85 4.89 2.59
C GLY A 111 16.34 4.99 1.14
N SER A 112 16.58 3.84 0.51
CA SER A 112 16.96 3.79 -0.90
C SER A 112 16.39 2.55 -1.59
N THR A 113 15.83 2.72 -2.77
CA THR A 113 15.40 1.62 -3.66
C THR A 113 16.59 0.73 -4.03
N ASN A 114 17.73 1.34 -4.39
CA ASN A 114 18.95 0.61 -4.74
C ASN A 114 19.48 -0.27 -3.60
N THR A 115 19.54 0.25 -2.37
CA THR A 115 19.94 -0.55 -1.19
C THR A 115 19.06 -1.77 -1.00
N VAL A 116 17.73 -1.61 -1.11
CA VAL A 116 16.80 -2.74 -0.96
C VAL A 116 16.91 -3.72 -2.13
N ALA A 117 17.11 -3.21 -3.35
CA ALA A 117 17.31 -4.05 -4.53
C ALA A 117 18.58 -4.91 -4.41
N MET A 118 19.70 -4.32 -3.95
CA MET A 118 20.95 -5.06 -3.72
C MET A 118 20.80 -6.14 -2.63
N ALA A 119 20.13 -5.82 -1.51
CA ALA A 119 19.87 -6.79 -0.46
C ALA A 119 19.00 -7.95 -0.97
N ALA A 120 17.92 -7.65 -1.68
CA ALA A 120 17.05 -8.66 -2.26
C ALA A 120 17.76 -9.52 -3.32
N ALA A 121 18.65 -8.93 -4.12
CA ALA A 121 19.47 -9.68 -5.07
C ALA A 121 20.40 -10.67 -4.36
N ALA A 122 21.03 -10.28 -3.24
CA ALA A 122 21.83 -11.17 -2.41
C ALA A 122 21.01 -12.32 -1.80
N GLU A 123 19.72 -12.09 -1.55
CA GLU A 123 18.75 -13.10 -1.08
C GLU A 123 18.17 -13.96 -2.23
N GLY A 124 18.62 -13.78 -3.47
CA GLY A 124 18.17 -14.57 -4.62
C GLY A 124 16.87 -14.08 -5.26
N ALA A 125 16.58 -12.77 -5.19
CA ALA A 125 15.44 -12.21 -5.91
C ALA A 125 15.51 -12.53 -7.41
N PRO A 126 14.39 -12.95 -8.03
CA PRO A 126 14.36 -13.37 -9.42
C PRO A 126 14.65 -12.20 -10.37
N GLN A 127 15.19 -12.52 -11.55
CA GLN A 127 15.36 -11.56 -12.64
C GLN A 127 14.03 -10.87 -12.97
N GLY A 128 14.09 -9.56 -13.26
CA GLY A 128 12.91 -8.75 -13.54
C GLY A 128 12.21 -8.21 -12.28
N SER A 129 12.79 -8.39 -11.09
CA SER A 129 12.30 -7.72 -9.88
C SER A 129 12.47 -6.20 -9.96
N ILE A 130 11.39 -5.48 -9.66
CA ILE A 130 11.33 -4.02 -9.66
C ILE A 130 11.16 -3.50 -8.24
N PHE A 131 11.86 -2.42 -7.90
CA PHE A 131 11.78 -1.74 -6.61
C PHE A 131 11.48 -0.28 -6.86
N LEU A 132 10.32 0.19 -6.40
CA LEU A 132 9.80 1.54 -6.62
C LEU A 132 9.56 2.23 -5.29
N ALA A 133 9.84 3.52 -5.24
CA ALA A 133 9.49 4.34 -4.08
C ALA A 133 8.91 5.68 -4.51
N GLU A 134 7.91 6.16 -3.78
CA GLU A 134 7.39 7.53 -3.94
C GLU A 134 8.31 8.56 -3.28
N GLU A 135 8.98 8.17 -2.18
CA GLU A 135 9.95 9.00 -1.48
C GLU A 135 11.17 8.15 -1.05
N GLN A 136 12.37 8.64 -1.36
CA GLN A 136 13.65 8.14 -0.84
C GLN A 136 14.26 9.15 0.13
N THR A 137 14.78 8.68 1.28
CA THR A 137 15.29 9.56 2.35
C THR A 137 16.81 9.52 2.54
N ALA A 138 17.53 8.72 1.74
CA ALA A 138 18.98 8.54 1.83
C ALA A 138 19.75 9.56 0.98
#